data_AF-A0AAE1BBV3-F1
#
_entry.id   AF-A0AAE1BBV3-F1
#
_cell.length_a   1.000
_cell.length_b   1.000
_cell.length_c   1.000
_cell.angle_alpha   90.00
_cell.angle_beta   90.00
_cell.angle_gamma   90.00
#
_symmetry.space_group_name_H-M   'P 1'
#
loop_
_entity.id
_entity.type
_entity.pdbx_description
1 polymer ?
#
loop_
_entity_poly.entity_id
_entity_poly.type
_entity_poly.pdbx_seq_one_letter_code
_entity_poly.pdbx_strand_id
1 'polypeptide(L)'
;MEHITRIGHVDGATATSKVIRIVHISDTHLAHNSLTPPRPLSGNISIRRSNSVETPNAVVDESGKDAFFNRSTSIESREDEFHKGGVFLSSALRKSRVNNYEVPCGNVLVHSGDFDWSRQSGGLLRSDNFEEIVQVMNDFFDRFPHKVKIFVAGNHEVSLEGKKLLTVQERLTSAVYLYNSSFTYEGINFYGAPYTPFRYMTNARGFIRRAGKIAPHWRDIPTRTDVLVTHSPPYGILDLGTKWTTRKLPKLTRALHSVLPETDCDACGATHPGLDHWGCPHLKEEVLIRIKPKLHLFGHVHECNGVTTRKGITFSNAAFVNAKRPHIFDYYL
;
A
#
# COMPACT_ATOMS: atom_id res chain seq x y z
N MET A 1 -24.56 4.03 0.95
CA MET A 1 -24.26 2.94 0.00
C MET A 1 -22.76 2.90 -0.21
N GLU A 2 -22.16 1.71 -0.16
CA GLU A 2 -20.76 1.51 -0.54
C GLU A 2 -20.64 1.62 -2.06
N HIS A 3 -19.68 2.42 -2.55
CA HIS A 3 -19.42 2.54 -3.98
C HIS A 3 -18.52 1.38 -4.42
N ILE A 4 -19.11 0.35 -5.02
CA ILE A 4 -18.40 -0.84 -5.50
C ILE A 4 -18.15 -0.69 -7.00
N THR A 5 -16.88 -0.78 -7.41
CA THR A 5 -16.48 -0.70 -8.83
C THR A 5 -16.36 -2.10 -9.42
N ARG A 6 -16.96 -2.35 -10.59
CA ARG A 6 -16.91 -3.66 -11.24
C ARG A 6 -15.73 -3.72 -12.21
N ILE A 7 -14.92 -4.79 -12.13
CA ILE A 7 -13.73 -4.99 -12.98
C ILE A 7 -13.93 -6.25 -13.81
N GLY A 8 -13.75 -6.14 -15.14
CA GLY A 8 -13.84 -7.29 -16.05
C GLY A 8 -15.25 -7.66 -16.51
N HIS A 9 -16.26 -6.82 -16.27
CA HIS A 9 -17.61 -7.07 -16.77
C HIS A 9 -17.69 -6.79 -18.27
N VAL A 10 -18.04 -7.81 -19.05
CA VAL A 10 -18.53 -7.69 -20.44
C VAL A 10 -20.05 -7.73 -20.35
N ASP A 11 -20.73 -6.78 -20.99
CA ASP A 11 -22.19 -6.74 -21.06
C ASP A 11 -22.72 -8.12 -21.51
N GLY A 12 -23.37 -8.85 -20.59
CA GLY A 12 -23.89 -10.20 -20.85
C GLY A 12 -23.39 -11.33 -19.94
N ALA A 13 -22.66 -11.05 -18.85
CA ALA A 13 -22.25 -12.10 -17.92
C ALA A 13 -23.45 -12.89 -17.36
N THR A 14 -23.51 -14.17 -17.69
CA THR A 14 -24.47 -15.14 -17.14
C THR A 14 -24.31 -15.25 -15.62
N ALA A 15 -25.34 -15.74 -14.93
CA ALA A 15 -25.43 -15.84 -13.46
C ALA A 15 -24.36 -16.71 -12.75
N THR A 16 -23.28 -17.10 -13.44
CA THR A 16 -22.27 -18.09 -13.04
C THR A 16 -20.86 -17.54 -12.85
N SER A 17 -20.58 -16.26 -13.15
CA SER A 17 -19.23 -15.69 -13.00
C SER A 17 -18.80 -15.61 -11.53
N LYS A 18 -17.62 -16.15 -11.22
CA LYS A 18 -17.01 -16.06 -9.88
C LYS A 18 -16.57 -14.61 -9.64
N VAL A 19 -16.94 -14.05 -8.49
CA VAL A 19 -16.59 -12.68 -8.11
C VAL A 19 -15.60 -12.69 -6.95
N ILE A 20 -14.48 -12.00 -7.12
CA ILE A 20 -13.48 -11.76 -6.07
C ILE A 20 -13.60 -10.30 -5.62
N ARG A 21 -14.02 -10.08 -4.37
CA ARG A 21 -14.07 -8.74 -3.77
C ARG A 21 -12.70 -8.32 -3.26
N ILE A 22 -12.16 -7.27 -3.85
CA ILE A 22 -10.89 -6.64 -3.47
C ILE A 22 -11.21 -5.33 -2.74
N VAL A 23 -10.74 -5.20 -1.50
CA VAL A 23 -10.82 -3.98 -0.70
C VAL A 23 -9.44 -3.34 -0.69
N HIS A 24 -9.36 -2.07 -1.06
CA HIS A 24 -8.11 -1.34 -1.19
C HIS A 24 -8.04 -0.18 -0.20
N ILE A 25 -6.96 -0.15 0.57
CA ILE A 25 -6.61 0.89 1.53
C ILE A 25 -5.14 1.32 1.35
N SER A 26 -4.78 2.47 1.91
CA SER A 26 -3.41 3.00 1.95
C SER A 26 -3.27 3.92 3.16
N ASP A 27 -2.04 4.29 3.52
CA ASP A 27 -1.76 5.40 4.45
C ASP A 27 -2.41 5.24 5.84
N THR A 28 -2.20 4.09 6.50
CA THR A 28 -2.79 3.80 7.82
C THR A 28 -2.24 4.65 8.96
N HIS A 29 -1.10 5.33 8.78
CA HIS A 29 -0.48 6.15 9.83
C HIS A 29 -1.36 7.33 10.32
N LEU A 30 -2.29 7.85 9.51
CA LEU A 30 -3.25 8.90 9.90
C LEU A 30 -4.64 8.37 10.28
N ALA A 31 -4.94 7.12 9.93
CA ALA A 31 -6.29 6.58 9.96
C ALA A 31 -6.43 5.27 10.77
N HIS A 32 -5.41 4.87 11.54
CA HIS A 32 -5.39 3.59 12.25
C HIS A 32 -6.64 3.35 13.13
N ASN A 33 -7.13 4.39 13.82
CA ASN A 33 -8.35 4.28 14.63
C ASN A 33 -9.63 4.33 13.81
N SER A 34 -9.57 4.87 12.59
CA SER A 34 -10.70 4.94 11.67
C SER A 34 -10.86 3.68 10.83
N LEU A 35 -9.82 2.87 10.67
CA LEU A 35 -9.79 1.63 9.89
C LEU A 35 -10.10 0.41 10.77
N THR A 36 -11.31 0.37 11.30
CA THR A 36 -11.80 -0.76 12.11
C THR A 36 -12.57 -1.75 11.23
N PRO A 37 -12.47 -3.07 11.49
CA PRO A 37 -13.41 -4.02 10.92
C PRO A 37 -14.84 -3.72 11.44
N PRO A 38 -15.89 -4.16 10.71
CA PRO A 38 -17.28 -3.77 10.98
C PRO A 38 -17.89 -4.46 12.22
N ARG A 39 -17.11 -5.22 13.00
CA ARG A 39 -17.52 -5.77 14.31
C ARG A 39 -16.38 -5.69 15.31
N PRO A 40 -16.62 -5.27 16.58
CA PRO A 40 -15.63 -5.37 17.63
C PRO A 40 -15.39 -6.85 17.98
N LEU A 41 -14.13 -7.21 18.25
CA LEU A 41 -13.72 -8.51 18.77
C LEU A 41 -14.20 -8.65 20.23
N SER A 42 -15.49 -8.90 20.45
CA SER A 42 -16.00 -9.33 21.75
C SER A 42 -15.86 -10.85 21.86
N GLY A 43 -14.73 -11.28 22.44
CA GLY A 43 -14.49 -12.66 22.79
C GLY A 43 -13.01 -12.85 23.02
N ASN A 44 -12.62 -13.32 24.20
CA ASN A 44 -11.26 -13.75 24.50
C ASN A 44 -10.76 -14.68 23.39
N ILE A 45 -9.93 -14.18 22.48
CA ILE A 45 -9.27 -15.00 21.47
C ILE A 45 -8.23 -15.82 22.21
N SER A 46 -8.56 -17.07 22.49
CA SER A 46 -7.53 -18.09 22.65
C SER A 46 -6.90 -18.28 21.29
N ILE A 47 -5.63 -17.85 21.17
CA ILE A 47 -4.82 -18.02 19.97
C ILE A 47 -4.58 -19.52 19.80
N ARG A 48 -5.44 -20.20 19.05
CA ARG A 48 -5.09 -21.51 18.48
C ARG A 48 -4.20 -21.25 17.28
N ARG A 49 -2.89 -21.42 17.48
CA ARG A 49 -1.94 -21.62 16.38
C ARG A 49 -2.47 -22.76 15.52
N SER A 50 -2.83 -22.47 14.27
CA SER A 50 -3.17 -23.52 13.31
C SER A 50 -1.89 -24.25 12.93
N ASN A 51 -1.71 -25.47 13.44
CA ASN A 51 -0.63 -26.39 13.05
C ASN A 51 -0.90 -27.07 11.69
N SER A 52 -1.60 -26.41 10.76
CA SER A 52 -1.79 -26.91 9.40
C SER A 52 -0.73 -26.29 8.48
N VAL A 53 0.42 -26.94 8.43
CA VAL A 53 1.44 -26.73 7.40
C VAL A 53 0.93 -27.40 6.12
N GLU A 54 0.15 -26.65 5.34
CA GLU A 54 0.06 -26.83 3.90
C GLU A 54 0.33 -25.45 3.30
N THR A 55 1.52 -25.26 2.76
CA THR A 55 2.06 -23.99 2.26
C THR A 55 1.21 -23.40 1.12
N PRO A 56 0.55 -22.23 1.27
CA PRO A 56 -0.09 -21.54 0.15
C PRO A 56 0.67 -20.28 -0.27
N ASN A 57 1.93 -20.10 0.13
CA ASN A 57 2.71 -18.88 -0.08
C ASN A 57 3.98 -19.14 -0.91
N ALA A 58 3.84 -19.74 -2.09
CA ALA A 58 4.94 -19.76 -3.06
C ALA A 58 5.08 -18.35 -3.68
N VAL A 59 5.75 -17.45 -2.95
CA VAL A 59 6.23 -16.19 -3.51
C VAL A 59 7.38 -16.52 -4.44
N VAL A 60 7.19 -16.35 -5.75
CA VAL A 60 8.24 -16.62 -6.74
C VAL A 60 9.15 -15.41 -6.82
N ASP A 61 10.40 -15.58 -6.40
CA ASP A 61 11.50 -14.67 -6.72
C ASP A 61 12.01 -15.01 -8.13
N GLU A 62 11.58 -14.24 -9.14
CA GLU A 62 11.98 -14.46 -10.54
C GLU A 62 13.42 -13.95 -10.84
N SER A 63 14.20 -13.56 -9.82
CA SER A 63 15.58 -13.06 -10.01
C SER A 63 16.66 -14.14 -10.15
N GLY A 64 16.30 -15.43 -10.11
CA GLY A 64 17.13 -16.52 -10.66
C GLY A 64 18.52 -16.67 -10.04
N LYS A 65 18.64 -16.66 -8.71
CA LYS A 65 19.86 -17.13 -8.03
C LYS A 65 19.54 -18.20 -6.99
N ASP A 66 19.62 -19.45 -7.43
CA ASP A 66 19.71 -20.61 -6.55
C ASP A 66 21.01 -20.57 -5.75
N ALA A 67 20.91 -20.81 -4.45
CA ALA A 67 22.01 -21.36 -3.66
C ALA A 67 21.42 -22.16 -2.49
N PHE A 68 20.76 -23.27 -2.81
CA PHE A 68 20.80 -24.42 -1.91
C PHE A 68 22.28 -24.77 -1.71
N PHE A 69 22.80 -24.52 -0.52
CA PHE A 69 23.95 -25.25 -0.02
C PHE A 69 23.68 -25.69 1.40
N ASN A 70 23.35 -26.97 1.52
CA ASN A 70 23.39 -27.71 2.77
C ASN A 70 24.78 -27.56 3.39
N ARG A 71 24.85 -27.02 4.60
CA ARG A 71 25.80 -27.52 5.60
C ARG A 71 25.10 -27.59 6.95
N SER A 72 24.90 -28.82 7.38
CA SER A 72 24.69 -29.22 8.77
C SER A 72 25.78 -28.64 9.66
N THR A 73 25.39 -27.83 10.64
CA THR A 73 26.16 -27.63 11.87
C THR A 73 25.20 -27.37 13.01
N SER A 74 25.10 -28.36 13.90
CA SER A 74 24.64 -28.23 15.28
C SER A 74 25.41 -27.12 16.00
N ILE A 75 24.74 -26.22 16.71
CA ILE A 75 25.24 -25.62 17.96
C ILE A 75 24.04 -25.21 18.82
N GLU A 76 23.99 -25.90 19.95
CA GLU A 76 23.54 -25.61 21.31
C GLU A 76 22.67 -24.39 21.62
N SER A 77 21.61 -24.71 22.35
CA SER A 77 20.77 -23.87 23.19
C SER A 77 21.57 -22.99 24.15
N ARG A 78 21.23 -21.69 24.16
CA ARG A 78 21.27 -20.88 25.39
C ARG A 78 20.02 -20.02 25.46
N GLU A 79 19.21 -20.34 26.46
CA GLU A 79 18.18 -19.48 27.01
C GLU A 79 18.83 -18.21 27.53
N ASP A 80 18.27 -17.03 27.23
CA ASP A 80 18.43 -15.85 28.08
C ASP A 80 17.17 -14.96 28.00
N GLU A 81 16.50 -14.95 29.14
CA GLU A 81 15.57 -13.98 29.75
C GLU A 81 14.76 -13.01 28.87
N PHE A 82 13.49 -13.36 28.70
CA PHE A 82 12.39 -12.45 28.36
C PHE A 82 12.21 -11.35 29.44
N HIS A 83 12.48 -10.10 29.08
CA HIS A 83 11.97 -8.96 29.85
C HIS A 83 10.47 -8.77 29.58
N LYS A 84 9.68 -9.02 30.63
CA LYS A 84 8.26 -8.67 30.74
C LYS A 84 8.10 -7.16 30.89
N GLY A 85 7.09 -6.60 30.22
CA GLY A 85 6.35 -5.45 30.74
C GLY A 85 6.44 -4.17 29.91
N GLY A 86 5.52 -4.01 28.96
CA GLY A 86 5.07 -2.71 28.49
C GLY A 86 3.56 -2.60 28.71
N VAL A 87 3.17 -1.88 29.75
CA VAL A 87 1.77 -1.60 30.10
C VAL A 87 1.14 -0.74 29.01
N PHE A 88 0.11 -1.24 28.32
CA PHE A 88 -0.77 -0.38 27.52
C PHE A 88 -1.57 0.51 28.48
N LEU A 89 -1.21 1.79 28.55
CA LEU A 89 -2.02 2.80 29.22
C LEU A 89 -3.37 2.92 28.50
N SER A 90 -4.37 2.26 29.07
CA SER A 90 -5.76 2.68 28.94
C SER A 90 -5.97 3.88 29.87
N SER A 91 -6.30 5.05 29.32
CA SER A 91 -7.24 5.99 29.94
C SER A 91 -7.41 7.29 29.15
N ALA A 92 -8.69 7.67 29.06
CA ALA A 92 -9.22 9.03 29.08
C ALA A 92 -9.14 9.90 27.81
N LEU A 93 -10.29 9.96 27.14
CA LEU A 93 -10.95 11.21 26.73
C LEU A 93 -10.13 12.18 25.86
N ARG A 94 -10.04 11.85 24.57
CA ARG A 94 -10.24 12.88 23.53
C ARG A 94 -11.48 12.51 22.75
N LYS A 95 -12.58 13.23 22.98
CA LYS A 95 -13.71 13.32 22.02
C LYS A 95 -13.17 14.00 20.75
N SER A 96 -12.44 13.27 19.91
CA SER A 96 -12.36 13.62 18.50
C SER A 96 -13.59 13.02 17.82
N ARG A 97 -14.18 13.75 16.89
CA ARG A 97 -15.28 13.28 16.04
C ARG A 97 -14.75 12.14 15.19
N VAL A 98 -14.73 10.90 15.71
CA VAL A 98 -14.28 9.74 14.94
C VAL A 98 -15.41 9.38 14.00
N ASN A 99 -15.31 9.84 12.75
CA ASN A 99 -15.99 9.18 11.66
C ASN A 99 -15.33 7.79 11.53
N ASN A 100 -15.93 6.75 12.12
CA ASN A 100 -15.49 5.38 11.96
C ASN A 100 -15.71 4.98 10.50
N TYR A 101 -14.64 4.79 9.75
CA TYR A 101 -14.70 4.34 8.36
C TYR A 101 -14.40 2.84 8.34
N GLU A 102 -15.45 2.05 8.52
CA GLU A 102 -15.33 0.61 8.58
C GLU A 102 -14.74 0.04 7.27
N VAL A 103 -13.77 -0.87 7.41
CA VAL A 103 -13.24 -1.63 6.28
C VAL A 103 -14.15 -2.82 6.05
N PRO A 104 -14.91 -2.86 4.94
CA PRO A 104 -15.89 -3.92 4.71
C PRO A 104 -15.20 -5.27 4.53
N CYS A 105 -15.95 -6.34 4.74
CA CYS A 105 -15.48 -7.69 4.45
C CYS A 105 -15.27 -7.87 2.92
N GLY A 106 -14.20 -8.58 2.56
CA GLY A 106 -13.90 -8.94 1.17
C GLY A 106 -13.04 -10.21 1.10
N ASN A 107 -12.77 -10.67 -0.13
CA ASN A 107 -11.88 -11.80 -0.36
C ASN A 107 -10.42 -11.40 -0.12
N VAL A 108 -10.02 -10.25 -0.70
CA VAL A 108 -8.65 -9.75 -0.66
C VAL A 108 -8.62 -8.34 -0.08
N LEU A 109 -7.80 -8.11 0.93
CA LEU A 109 -7.43 -6.76 1.39
C LEU A 109 -6.09 -6.38 0.78
N VAL A 110 -6.00 -5.22 0.12
CA VAL A 110 -4.75 -4.69 -0.42
C VAL A 110 -4.41 -3.40 0.30
N HIS A 111 -3.19 -3.30 0.80
CA HIS A 111 -2.64 -2.10 1.41
C HIS A 111 -1.42 -1.60 0.62
N SER A 112 -1.55 -0.44 -0.02
CA SER A 112 -0.55 0.10 -0.96
C SER A 112 0.49 1.03 -0.30
N GLY A 113 1.01 0.68 0.88
CA GLY A 113 2.11 1.39 1.55
C GLY A 113 1.72 2.54 2.47
N ASP A 114 2.75 3.12 3.10
CA ASP A 114 2.68 4.16 4.14
C ASP A 114 1.92 3.70 5.40
N PHE A 115 2.35 2.53 5.87
CA PHE A 115 1.91 1.92 7.13
C PHE A 115 2.52 2.63 8.35
N ASP A 116 3.83 2.82 8.33
CA ASP A 116 4.57 3.43 9.43
C ASP A 116 4.68 4.96 9.25
N TRP A 117 4.86 5.72 10.33
CA TRP A 117 5.33 7.09 10.24
C TRP A 117 6.30 7.42 11.39
N SER A 118 7.57 7.55 11.03
CA SER A 118 8.72 7.84 11.91
C SER A 118 8.66 9.21 12.65
N ARG A 119 9.48 9.31 13.70
CA ARG A 119 9.58 10.25 14.86
C ARG A 119 9.13 11.72 14.73
N GLN A 120 8.90 12.31 13.56
CA GLN A 120 8.66 13.76 13.41
C GLN A 120 7.20 14.19 13.25
N SER A 121 6.22 13.29 13.06
CA SER A 121 4.83 13.74 12.75
C SER A 121 3.71 13.00 13.45
N GLY A 122 3.98 12.35 14.59
CA GLY A 122 2.92 11.79 15.45
C GLY A 122 2.28 10.51 14.91
N GLY A 123 3.03 9.70 14.18
CA GLY A 123 2.60 8.38 13.67
C GLY A 123 2.32 7.34 14.75
N LEU A 124 1.80 6.19 14.31
CA LEU A 124 1.36 5.07 15.15
C LEU A 124 2.50 4.44 15.98
N LEU A 125 3.72 4.41 15.42
CA LEU A 125 4.88 3.76 16.04
C LEU A 125 6.04 4.73 16.22
N ARG A 126 6.72 4.60 17.37
CA ARG A 126 7.86 5.41 17.78
C ARG A 126 9.19 4.71 17.56
N SER A 127 9.26 3.82 16.56
CA SER A 127 10.38 2.91 16.39
C SER A 127 10.71 2.74 14.92
N ASP A 128 12.00 2.79 14.58
CA ASP A 128 12.49 2.35 13.27
C ASP A 128 12.96 0.87 13.36
N ASN A 129 12.64 0.18 14.47
CA ASN A 129 13.00 -1.22 14.69
C ASN A 129 12.12 -2.12 13.81
N PHE A 130 12.78 -2.89 12.96
CA PHE A 130 12.17 -3.84 12.05
C PHE A 130 11.21 -4.83 12.73
N GLU A 131 11.62 -5.44 13.84
CA GLU A 131 10.80 -6.49 14.49
C GLU A 131 9.53 -5.90 15.12
N GLU A 132 9.64 -4.71 15.73
CA GLU A 132 8.50 -4.01 16.30
C GLU A 132 7.50 -3.56 15.23
N ILE A 133 7.99 -3.02 14.11
CA ILE A 133 7.14 -2.57 13.01
C ILE A 133 6.39 -3.76 12.40
N VAL A 134 7.10 -4.86 12.12
CA VAL A 134 6.46 -6.05 11.53
C VAL A 134 5.44 -6.66 12.48
N GLN A 135 5.70 -6.68 13.80
CA GLN A 135 4.72 -7.16 14.76
C GLN A 135 3.44 -6.32 14.73
N VAL A 136 3.56 -4.99 14.66
CA VAL A 136 2.38 -4.11 14.60
C VAL A 136 1.63 -4.26 13.28
N MET A 137 2.35 -4.52 12.19
CA MET A 137 1.72 -4.87 10.91
C MET A 137 0.92 -6.18 11.03
N ASN A 138 1.47 -7.22 11.66
CA ASN A 138 0.73 -8.46 11.92
C ASN A 138 -0.53 -8.19 12.74
N ASP A 139 -0.40 -7.50 13.88
CA ASP A 139 -1.52 -7.14 14.74
C ASP A 139 -2.58 -6.33 13.99
N PHE A 140 -2.16 -5.45 13.07
CA PHE A 140 -3.08 -4.69 12.21
C PHE A 140 -3.85 -5.61 11.25
N PHE A 141 -3.14 -6.45 10.49
CA PHE A 141 -3.73 -7.29 9.46
C PHE A 141 -4.60 -8.42 10.04
N ASP A 142 -4.28 -8.94 11.22
CA ASP A 142 -5.03 -9.99 11.91
C ASP A 142 -6.45 -9.56 12.29
N ARG A 143 -6.70 -8.26 12.44
CA ARG A 143 -8.05 -7.74 12.73
C ARG A 143 -9.02 -7.87 11.56
N PHE A 144 -8.52 -8.07 10.34
CA PHE A 144 -9.35 -8.11 9.16
C PHE A 144 -9.74 -9.55 8.77
N PRO A 145 -11.03 -9.84 8.53
CA PRO A 145 -11.51 -11.19 8.24
C PRO A 145 -11.28 -11.63 6.77
N HIS A 146 -10.50 -10.87 6.01
CA HIS A 146 -10.23 -11.15 4.60
C HIS A 146 -9.42 -12.43 4.46
N LYS A 147 -9.70 -13.21 3.40
CA LYS A 147 -9.04 -14.49 3.13
C LYS A 147 -7.56 -14.30 2.84
N VAL A 148 -7.23 -13.28 2.06
CA VAL A 148 -5.85 -12.86 1.78
C VAL A 148 -5.69 -11.38 2.10
N LYS A 149 -4.55 -11.02 2.68
CA LYS A 149 -4.10 -9.64 2.85
C LYS A 149 -2.80 -9.46 2.08
N ILE A 150 -2.70 -8.40 1.29
CA ILE A 150 -1.55 -8.07 0.46
C ILE A 150 -1.03 -6.72 0.91
N PHE A 151 0.28 -6.61 1.10
CA PHE A 151 0.96 -5.39 1.46
C PHE A 151 2.09 -5.07 0.48
N VAL A 152 2.16 -3.82 0.05
CA VAL A 152 3.31 -3.23 -0.64
C VAL A 152 3.82 -2.10 0.23
N ALA A 153 5.13 -2.00 0.42
CA ALA A 153 5.74 -0.90 1.17
C ALA A 153 5.68 0.43 0.40
N GLY A 154 5.82 1.54 1.11
CA GLY A 154 5.86 2.91 0.59
C GLY A 154 7.07 3.68 1.13
N ASN A 155 7.05 5.01 0.97
CA ASN A 155 8.21 5.81 1.33
C ASN A 155 8.47 5.92 2.83
N HIS A 156 7.50 5.54 3.65
CA HIS A 156 7.65 5.55 5.09
C HIS A 156 8.19 4.25 5.70
N GLU A 157 8.16 3.14 4.98
CA GLU A 157 8.68 1.84 5.44
C GLU A 157 10.22 1.76 5.34
N VAL A 158 10.92 2.73 5.95
CA VAL A 158 12.40 2.78 5.99
C VAL A 158 12.99 1.52 6.63
N SER A 159 12.30 0.95 7.61
CA SER A 159 12.71 -0.28 8.29
C SER A 159 12.71 -1.52 7.40
N LEU A 160 11.96 -1.50 6.28
CA LEU A 160 11.91 -2.61 5.30
C LEU A 160 12.93 -2.41 4.17
N GLU A 161 13.40 -1.17 3.95
CA GLU A 161 14.37 -0.85 2.90
C GLU A 161 15.67 -1.66 3.08
N GLY A 162 16.16 -2.24 1.98
CA GLY A 162 17.42 -3.01 1.96
C GLY A 162 17.31 -4.44 2.51
N LYS A 163 16.16 -4.83 3.07
CA LYS A 163 15.90 -6.22 3.46
C LYS A 163 15.50 -7.07 2.26
N LYS A 164 15.83 -8.35 2.31
CA LYS A 164 15.37 -9.33 1.32
C LYS A 164 13.89 -9.61 1.52
N LEU A 165 13.18 -9.93 0.44
CA LEU A 165 11.76 -10.28 0.44
C LEU A 165 11.43 -11.37 1.47
N LEU A 166 12.16 -12.50 1.43
CA LEU A 166 11.95 -13.61 2.36
C LEU A 166 12.13 -13.21 3.83
N THR A 167 13.14 -12.40 4.12
CA THR A 167 13.41 -11.91 5.49
C THR A 167 12.22 -11.14 6.08
N VAL A 168 11.53 -10.35 5.26
CA VAL A 168 10.32 -9.62 5.68
C VAL A 168 9.13 -10.58 5.73
N GLN A 169 8.93 -11.39 4.71
CA GLN A 169 7.78 -12.29 4.60
C GLN A 169 7.74 -13.36 5.71
N GLU A 170 8.88 -13.87 6.15
CA GLU A 170 8.99 -14.84 7.27
C GLU A 170 8.46 -14.27 8.59
N ARG A 171 8.52 -12.94 8.76
CA ARG A 171 8.08 -12.24 9.97
C ARG A 171 6.69 -11.63 9.81
N LEU A 172 6.36 -11.13 8.61
CA LEU A 172 5.02 -10.63 8.28
C LEU A 172 4.13 -11.81 7.89
N THR A 173 3.62 -12.54 8.87
CA THR A 173 2.84 -13.77 8.66
C THR A 173 1.37 -13.49 8.36
N SER A 174 0.85 -12.33 8.77
CA SER A 174 -0.56 -11.96 8.60
C SER A 174 -0.91 -11.41 7.21
N ALA A 175 0.09 -11.13 6.37
CA ALA A 175 -0.09 -10.61 5.02
C ALA A 175 1.00 -11.10 4.05
N VAL A 176 0.64 -11.18 2.77
CA VAL A 176 1.59 -11.40 1.67
C VAL A 176 2.27 -10.08 1.37
N TYR A 177 3.59 -10.04 1.56
CA TYR A 177 4.42 -8.89 1.20
C TYR A 177 4.86 -9.01 -0.26
N LEU A 178 4.53 -8.00 -1.06
CA LEU A 178 5.00 -7.90 -2.44
C LEU A 178 6.13 -6.88 -2.54
N TYR A 179 7.30 -7.35 -3.00
CA TYR A 179 8.47 -6.54 -3.26
C TYR A 179 9.12 -6.98 -4.57
N ASN A 180 8.71 -6.32 -5.66
CA ASN A 180 9.04 -6.71 -7.04
C ASN A 180 8.70 -8.17 -7.33
N SER A 181 7.58 -8.63 -6.78
CA SER A 181 7.19 -10.04 -6.80
C SER A 181 5.71 -10.18 -7.16
N SER A 182 5.37 -11.37 -7.63
CA SER A 182 4.00 -11.74 -8.00
C SER A 182 3.37 -12.63 -6.93
N PHE A 183 2.04 -12.57 -6.84
CA PHE A 183 1.23 -13.51 -6.06
C PHE A 183 -0.07 -13.78 -6.81
N THR A 184 -0.47 -15.06 -6.88
CA THR A 184 -1.69 -15.45 -7.59
C THR A 184 -2.73 -15.95 -6.61
N TYR A 185 -3.94 -15.41 -6.69
CA TYR A 185 -5.09 -15.86 -5.90
C TYR A 185 -6.29 -16.07 -6.80
N GLU A 186 -6.82 -17.30 -6.81
CA GLU A 186 -8.01 -17.67 -7.57
C GLU A 186 -7.90 -17.31 -9.07
N GLY A 187 -6.69 -17.44 -9.63
CA GLY A 187 -6.38 -17.12 -11.03
C GLY A 187 -6.05 -15.65 -11.31
N ILE A 188 -6.20 -14.74 -10.35
CA ILE A 188 -5.84 -13.32 -10.48
C ILE A 188 -4.35 -13.14 -10.14
N ASN A 189 -3.57 -12.58 -11.06
CA ASN A 189 -2.16 -12.29 -10.86
C ASN A 189 -1.94 -10.88 -10.31
N PHE A 190 -1.51 -10.80 -9.05
CA PHE A 190 -1.08 -9.58 -8.40
C PHE A 190 0.41 -9.39 -8.60
N TYR A 191 0.85 -8.16 -8.86
CA TYR A 191 2.26 -7.78 -8.81
C TYR A 191 2.42 -6.53 -7.95
N GLY A 192 3.44 -6.50 -7.09
CA GLY A 192 3.65 -5.38 -6.16
C GLY A 192 5.06 -4.83 -6.19
N ALA A 193 5.18 -3.50 -6.20
CA ALA A 193 6.48 -2.81 -6.14
C ALA A 193 6.41 -1.48 -5.36
N PRO A 194 7.34 -1.22 -4.43
CA PRO A 194 7.17 -0.17 -3.41
C PRO A 194 7.69 1.22 -3.81
N TYR A 195 8.21 1.38 -5.02
CA TYR A 195 9.04 2.54 -5.33
C TYR A 195 8.28 3.85 -5.48
N THR A 196 8.94 4.92 -5.07
CA THR A 196 8.46 6.31 -5.18
C THR A 196 9.49 7.19 -5.89
N PRO A 197 9.07 8.02 -6.87
CA PRO A 197 9.96 8.98 -7.51
C PRO A 197 10.56 9.97 -6.50
N PHE A 198 11.88 10.14 -6.56
CA PHE A 198 12.58 11.12 -5.75
C PHE A 198 12.04 12.54 -6.00
N ARG A 199 11.78 13.26 -4.90
CA ARG A 199 11.50 14.70 -4.89
C ARG A 199 12.46 15.40 -3.93
N TYR A 200 12.84 16.62 -4.27
CA TYR A 200 13.72 17.41 -3.42
C TYR A 200 13.03 17.68 -2.07
N MET A 201 13.64 17.18 -0.99
CA MET A 201 13.26 17.42 0.41
C MET A 201 11.93 16.78 0.85
N THR A 202 11.76 15.48 0.58
CA THR A 202 10.84 14.63 1.37
C THR A 202 11.56 14.16 2.65
N ASN A 203 10.83 14.05 3.76
CA ASN A 203 11.39 13.51 5.01
C ASN A 203 11.37 11.97 5.03
N ALA A 204 10.54 11.36 4.18
CA ALA A 204 10.44 9.93 3.98
C ALA A 204 11.62 9.43 3.14
N ARG A 205 12.10 8.20 3.36
CA ARG A 205 13.33 7.70 2.71
C ARG A 205 13.24 6.27 2.18
N GLY A 206 12.24 5.49 2.58
CA GLY A 206 12.07 4.11 2.12
C GLY A 206 11.77 4.09 0.63
N PHE A 207 12.36 3.16 -0.12
CA PHE A 207 12.03 2.88 -1.53
C PHE A 207 11.99 4.08 -2.48
N ILE A 208 12.63 5.20 -2.13
CA ILE A 208 12.72 6.38 -3.00
C ILE A 208 13.83 6.16 -4.01
N ARG A 209 13.54 6.41 -5.29
CA ARG A 209 14.51 6.28 -6.40
C ARG A 209 14.38 7.45 -7.37
N ARG A 210 15.50 7.90 -7.94
CA ARG A 210 15.47 8.84 -9.08
C ARG A 210 14.90 8.14 -10.32
N ALA A 211 14.32 8.91 -11.24
CA ALA A 211 13.66 8.39 -12.45
C ALA A 211 14.52 7.37 -13.23
N GLY A 212 15.81 7.65 -13.47
CA GLY A 212 16.68 6.70 -14.18
C GLY A 212 16.95 5.38 -13.42
N LYS A 213 16.79 5.37 -12.09
CA LYS A 213 16.99 4.17 -11.26
C LYS A 213 15.70 3.43 -10.96
N ILE A 214 14.54 4.08 -11.10
CA ILE A 214 13.23 3.47 -10.89
C ILE A 214 12.74 2.73 -12.14
N ALA A 215 13.10 3.22 -13.33
CA ALA A 215 12.65 2.68 -14.61
C ALA A 215 12.93 1.18 -14.84
N PRO A 216 14.11 0.62 -14.46
CA PRO A 216 14.34 -0.82 -14.59
C PRO A 216 13.30 -1.66 -13.85
N HIS A 217 12.94 -1.29 -12.63
CA HIS A 217 11.96 -2.03 -11.84
C HIS A 217 10.58 -2.09 -12.49
N TRP A 218 10.19 -1.03 -13.21
CA TRP A 218 8.91 -1.02 -13.95
C TRP A 218 8.94 -1.89 -15.21
N ARG A 219 10.11 -2.03 -15.84
CA ARG A 219 10.31 -2.93 -16.99
C ARG A 219 10.24 -4.39 -16.59
N ASP A 220 10.65 -4.72 -15.37
CA ASP A 220 10.65 -6.10 -14.85
C ASP A 220 9.24 -6.60 -14.49
N ILE A 221 8.21 -5.74 -14.50
CA ILE A 221 6.84 -6.14 -14.23
C ILE A 221 6.34 -7.10 -15.34
N PRO A 222 5.84 -8.30 -15.03
CA PRO A 222 5.29 -9.23 -16.02
C PRO A 222 4.05 -8.67 -16.74
N THR A 223 3.88 -9.01 -18.02
CA THR A 223 2.68 -8.61 -18.79
C THR A 223 1.41 -9.36 -18.40
N ARG A 224 1.54 -10.49 -17.69
CA ARG A 224 0.41 -11.27 -17.16
C ARG A 224 -0.25 -10.66 -15.91
N THR A 225 0.18 -9.48 -15.46
CA THR A 225 -0.33 -8.84 -14.24
C THR A 225 -1.76 -8.34 -14.45
N ASP A 226 -2.70 -8.89 -13.69
CA ASP A 226 -4.10 -8.50 -13.67
C ASP A 226 -4.35 -7.30 -12.75
N VAL A 227 -3.70 -7.32 -11.58
CA VAL A 227 -3.79 -6.28 -10.55
C VAL A 227 -2.38 -5.81 -10.20
N LEU A 228 -2.06 -4.58 -10.56
CA LEU A 228 -0.79 -3.95 -10.20
C LEU A 228 -0.95 -3.17 -8.90
N VAL A 229 -0.03 -3.33 -7.96
CA VAL A 229 0.01 -2.59 -6.70
C VAL A 229 1.32 -1.83 -6.61
N THR A 230 1.27 -0.50 -6.60
CA THR A 230 2.44 0.36 -6.40
C THR A 230 2.17 1.34 -5.28
N HIS A 231 3.20 1.84 -4.60
CA HIS A 231 2.94 2.91 -3.64
C HIS A 231 2.61 4.23 -4.36
N SER A 232 3.45 4.62 -5.33
CA SER A 232 3.28 5.84 -6.12
C SER A 232 2.36 5.68 -7.32
N PRO A 233 1.64 6.76 -7.72
CA PRO A 233 0.82 6.75 -8.92
C PRO A 233 1.63 6.80 -10.23
N PRO A 234 1.06 6.35 -11.36
CA PRO A 234 1.56 6.69 -12.68
C PRO A 234 1.33 8.17 -12.97
N TYR A 235 2.24 8.78 -13.74
CA TYR A 235 2.18 10.21 -14.06
C TYR A 235 0.91 10.63 -14.80
N GLY A 236 0.28 11.71 -14.34
CA GLY A 236 -0.95 12.26 -14.91
C GLY A 236 -2.21 11.43 -14.62
N ILE A 237 -2.19 10.58 -13.59
CA ILE A 237 -3.32 9.75 -13.16
C ILE A 237 -3.42 9.82 -11.64
N LEU A 238 -4.42 10.56 -11.13
CA LEU A 238 -4.68 10.73 -9.69
C LEU A 238 -3.41 11.12 -8.89
N ASP A 239 -2.56 11.98 -9.46
CA ASP A 239 -1.23 12.28 -8.95
C ASP A 239 -0.96 13.78 -8.75
N LEU A 240 -1.98 14.64 -8.76
CA LEU A 240 -1.81 16.05 -8.43
C LEU A 240 -1.68 16.21 -6.92
N GLY A 241 -0.45 16.49 -6.47
CA GLY A 241 -0.13 16.80 -5.06
C GLY A 241 0.27 18.25 -4.89
N THR A 242 0.20 18.78 -3.67
CA THR A 242 0.57 20.17 -3.38
C THR A 242 1.99 20.49 -3.87
N LYS A 243 2.14 21.56 -4.67
CA LYS A 243 3.45 22.11 -5.09
C LYS A 243 4.28 22.34 -3.86
N TRP A 244 5.51 21.85 -3.90
CA TRP A 244 6.38 21.91 -2.75
C TRP A 244 6.74 23.35 -2.35
N THR A 245 6.87 24.28 -3.31
CA THR A 245 7.08 25.72 -3.04
C THR A 245 5.99 26.29 -2.13
N THR A 246 4.76 25.82 -2.30
CA THR A 246 3.60 26.20 -1.48
C THR A 246 3.64 25.59 -0.07
N ARG A 247 4.30 24.43 0.11
CA ARG A 247 4.38 23.69 1.39
C ARG A 247 5.36 24.30 2.40
N LYS A 248 6.39 25.03 1.95
CA LYS A 248 7.46 25.61 2.81
C LYS A 248 7.21 27.03 3.30
N LEU A 249 6.25 27.75 2.76
CA LEU A 249 5.98 29.15 3.11
C LEU A 249 4.49 29.29 3.52
N PRO A 250 4.15 29.10 4.81
CA PRO A 250 2.79 28.65 5.15
C PRO A 250 1.68 29.71 5.16
N LYS A 251 1.93 31.01 4.92
CA LYS A 251 0.88 32.04 5.08
C LYS A 251 0.84 33.14 4.01
N LEU A 252 1.96 33.76 3.66
CA LEU A 252 1.97 34.88 2.70
C LEU A 252 1.76 34.40 1.23
N THR A 253 2.18 33.17 0.95
CA THR A 253 2.25 32.58 -0.41
C THR A 253 0.94 32.00 -0.91
N ARG A 254 -0.05 31.70 -0.07
CA ARG A 254 -1.35 31.22 -0.57
C ARG A 254 -2.10 32.35 -1.29
N ALA A 255 -2.03 33.56 -0.72
CA ALA A 255 -2.46 34.78 -1.36
C ALA A 255 -1.54 35.15 -2.55
N LEU A 256 -0.22 34.95 -2.44
CA LEU A 256 0.69 35.21 -3.56
C LEU A 256 0.51 34.24 -4.75
N HIS A 257 0.19 32.97 -4.49
CA HIS A 257 -0.09 31.97 -5.54
C HIS A 257 -1.41 32.25 -6.26
N SER A 258 -2.38 32.91 -5.63
CA SER A 258 -3.59 33.39 -6.32
C SER A 258 -3.36 34.62 -7.21
N VAL A 259 -2.17 35.23 -7.18
CA VAL A 259 -1.78 36.36 -8.05
C VAL A 259 -0.57 36.06 -8.95
N LEU A 260 0.08 34.90 -8.82
CA LEU A 260 1.12 34.47 -9.76
C LEU A 260 0.47 34.02 -11.08
N PRO A 261 1.01 34.43 -12.24
CA PRO A 261 0.44 34.07 -13.53
C PRO A 261 0.37 32.54 -13.65
N GLU A 262 -0.83 32.06 -13.95
CA GLU A 262 -1.11 30.65 -14.12
C GLU A 262 -0.50 30.18 -15.44
N THR A 263 0.65 29.53 -15.39
CA THR A 263 1.22 28.86 -16.56
C THR A 263 0.66 27.44 -16.61
N ASP A 264 0.26 27.02 -17.81
CA ASP A 264 -0.12 25.64 -18.07
C ASP A 264 0.99 24.69 -17.63
N CYS A 265 0.61 23.55 -17.08
CA CYS A 265 1.60 22.58 -16.66
C CYS A 265 2.25 21.93 -17.88
N ASP A 266 3.58 22.01 -17.97
CA ASP A 266 4.36 21.35 -19.03
C ASP A 266 4.07 19.83 -19.16
N ALA A 267 3.56 19.22 -18.09
CA ALA A 267 3.20 17.81 -18.00
C ALA A 267 1.96 17.40 -18.83
N CYS A 268 0.93 18.24 -18.75
CA CYS A 268 -0.44 17.86 -19.11
C CYS A 268 -1.18 18.96 -19.87
N GLY A 269 -0.59 20.15 -20.00
CA GLY A 269 -1.18 21.31 -20.64
C GLY A 269 -2.36 21.91 -19.87
N ALA A 270 -2.65 21.43 -18.66
CA ALA A 270 -3.73 21.92 -17.83
C ALA A 270 -3.21 22.87 -16.75
N THR A 271 -4.05 23.82 -16.37
CA THR A 271 -3.77 24.77 -15.30
C THR A 271 -4.18 24.16 -13.95
N HIS A 272 -3.21 23.93 -13.07
CA HIS A 272 -3.47 23.46 -11.69
C HIS A 272 -2.65 24.27 -10.68
N PRO A 273 -3.16 25.43 -10.23
CA PRO A 273 -2.46 26.36 -9.36
C PRO A 273 -2.05 25.72 -8.05
N GLY A 274 -0.77 25.84 -7.69
CA GLY A 274 -0.25 25.29 -6.44
C GLY A 274 -0.23 23.76 -6.34
N LEU A 275 -0.50 23.01 -7.43
CA LEU A 275 -0.38 21.55 -7.51
C LEU A 275 0.62 21.13 -8.59
N ASP A 276 1.27 19.98 -8.40
CA ASP A 276 2.22 19.40 -9.34
C ASP A 276 2.00 17.90 -9.46
N HIS A 277 2.41 17.31 -10.58
CA HIS A 277 2.27 15.87 -10.82
C HIS A 277 3.33 15.08 -10.07
N TRP A 278 2.89 14.23 -9.14
CA TRP A 278 3.72 13.41 -8.26
C TRP A 278 4.05 12.03 -8.83
N GLY A 279 3.35 11.60 -9.87
CA GLY A 279 3.47 10.26 -10.42
C GLY A 279 4.75 10.03 -11.24
N CYS A 280 4.99 8.76 -11.56
CA CYS A 280 6.17 8.35 -12.33
C CYS A 280 5.87 8.26 -13.84
N PRO A 281 6.60 8.99 -14.71
CA PRO A 281 6.40 8.91 -16.16
C PRO A 281 6.71 7.53 -16.74
N HIS A 282 7.78 6.88 -16.27
CA HIS A 282 8.14 5.53 -16.70
C HIS A 282 7.06 4.50 -16.31
N LEU A 283 6.47 4.62 -15.12
CA LEU A 283 5.37 3.75 -14.71
C LEU A 283 4.12 3.95 -15.59
N LYS A 284 3.80 5.21 -15.94
CA LYS A 284 2.70 5.52 -16.85
C LYS A 284 2.87 4.82 -18.20
N GLU A 285 4.08 4.87 -18.76
CA GLU A 285 4.40 4.24 -20.04
C GLU A 285 4.18 2.72 -19.98
N GLU A 286 4.78 2.07 -18.98
CA GLU A 286 4.65 0.63 -18.76
C GLU A 286 3.19 0.19 -18.59
N VAL A 287 2.43 0.91 -17.76
CA VAL A 287 1.03 0.57 -17.45
C VAL A 287 0.11 0.79 -18.64
N LEU A 288 0.25 1.91 -19.37
CA LEU A 288 -0.66 2.25 -20.47
C LEU A 288 -0.32 1.55 -21.79
N ILE A 289 0.91 1.06 -21.98
CA ILE A 289 1.38 0.51 -23.25
C ILE A 289 1.62 -1.00 -23.16
N ARG A 290 2.37 -1.46 -22.15
CA ARG A 290 2.87 -2.84 -22.08
C ARG A 290 2.04 -3.74 -21.16
N ILE A 291 1.92 -3.38 -19.88
CA ILE A 291 1.33 -4.23 -18.84
C ILE A 291 -0.20 -4.25 -18.95
N LYS A 292 -0.83 -3.07 -19.04
CA LYS A 292 -2.29 -2.91 -19.15
C LYS A 292 -3.10 -3.77 -18.14
N PRO A 293 -2.81 -3.67 -16.83
CA PRO A 293 -3.56 -4.43 -15.82
C PRO A 293 -5.03 -3.99 -15.85
N LYS A 294 -5.97 -4.86 -15.47
CA LYS A 294 -7.39 -4.44 -15.35
C LYS A 294 -7.57 -3.45 -14.20
N LEU A 295 -6.73 -3.57 -13.16
CA LEU A 295 -6.78 -2.75 -11.95
C LEU A 295 -5.36 -2.34 -11.52
N HIS A 296 -5.15 -1.06 -11.22
CA HIS A 296 -3.91 -0.52 -10.66
C HIS A 296 -4.20 0.23 -9.36
N LEU A 297 -3.68 -0.31 -8.26
CA LEU A 297 -3.91 0.13 -6.88
C LEU A 297 -2.68 0.86 -6.34
N PHE A 298 -2.86 2.08 -5.84
CA PHE A 298 -1.79 2.89 -5.26
C PHE A 298 -2.29 3.92 -4.23
N GLY A 299 -1.36 4.66 -3.63
CA GLY A 299 -1.63 5.70 -2.63
C GLY A 299 -0.75 6.93 -2.83
N HIS A 300 -0.07 7.35 -1.76
CA HIS A 300 0.94 8.42 -1.71
C HIS A 300 0.41 9.85 -1.90
N VAL A 301 -0.44 10.10 -2.90
CA VAL A 301 -0.91 11.45 -3.26
C VAL A 301 -2.28 11.72 -2.65
N HIS A 302 -2.26 12.18 -1.41
CA HIS A 302 -3.39 12.42 -0.51
C HIS A 302 -4.49 13.30 -1.12
N GLU A 303 -4.10 14.33 -1.85
CA GLU A 303 -5.00 15.29 -2.50
C GLU A 303 -5.87 14.64 -3.58
N CYS A 304 -5.40 13.54 -4.19
CA CYS A 304 -6.03 12.89 -5.33
C CYS A 304 -6.66 11.52 -5.04
N ASN A 305 -6.98 11.20 -3.78
CA ASN A 305 -7.71 9.96 -3.53
C ASN A 305 -9.04 9.91 -4.31
N GLY A 306 -9.23 8.79 -5.01
CA GLY A 306 -10.37 8.50 -5.85
C GLY A 306 -10.12 7.28 -6.74
N VAL A 307 -11.09 7.00 -7.61
CA VAL A 307 -11.03 5.94 -8.63
C VAL A 307 -11.31 6.55 -10.00
N THR A 308 -10.54 6.17 -11.00
CA THR A 308 -10.75 6.61 -12.40
C THR A 308 -10.47 5.48 -13.37
N THR A 309 -11.02 5.54 -14.58
CA THR A 309 -10.77 4.55 -15.64
C THR A 309 -10.17 5.24 -16.85
N ARG A 310 -9.08 4.69 -17.40
CA ARG A 310 -8.44 5.21 -18.61
C ARG A 310 -7.91 4.06 -19.46
N LYS A 311 -8.25 4.06 -20.75
CA LYS A 311 -7.84 3.00 -21.70
C LYS A 311 -8.18 1.57 -21.22
N GLY A 312 -9.35 1.40 -20.58
CA GLY A 312 -9.80 0.10 -20.06
C GLY A 312 -9.14 -0.34 -18.74
N ILE A 313 -8.25 0.47 -18.17
CA ILE A 313 -7.58 0.20 -16.88
C ILE A 313 -8.27 1.02 -15.81
N THR A 314 -8.65 0.39 -14.70
CA THR A 314 -9.15 1.09 -13.52
C THR A 314 -7.98 1.43 -12.60
N PHE A 315 -7.89 2.69 -12.19
CA PHE A 315 -6.86 3.21 -11.29
C PHE A 315 -7.50 3.62 -9.98
N SER A 316 -6.84 3.30 -8.87
CA SER A 316 -7.31 3.64 -7.54
C SER A 316 -6.20 4.27 -6.72
N ASN A 317 -6.38 5.54 -6.36
CA ASN A 317 -5.58 6.18 -5.32
C ASN A 317 -6.32 6.09 -3.99
N ALA A 318 -5.90 5.21 -3.08
CA ALA A 318 -6.53 5.02 -1.77
C ALA A 318 -5.89 5.85 -0.65
N ALA A 319 -5.06 6.85 -0.97
CA ALA A 319 -4.39 7.68 0.04
C ALA A 319 -5.39 8.41 0.94
N PHE A 320 -5.30 8.21 2.26
CA PHE A 320 -6.32 8.69 3.19
C PHE A 320 -6.15 10.18 3.55
N VAL A 321 -7.23 10.96 3.42
CA VAL A 321 -7.33 12.33 3.99
C VAL A 321 -8.69 12.54 4.62
N ASN A 322 -8.72 12.81 5.93
CA ASN A 322 -9.79 13.34 6.81
C ASN A 322 -11.24 12.79 6.71
N ALA A 323 -11.68 12.14 5.62
CA ALA A 323 -13.04 11.63 5.46
C ALA A 323 -13.25 10.53 4.39
N LYS A 324 -12.18 9.97 3.81
CA LYS A 324 -12.31 9.04 2.67
C LYS A 324 -12.49 7.59 3.15
N ARG A 325 -13.12 6.74 2.32
CA ARG A 325 -13.44 5.34 2.63
C ARG A 325 -12.51 4.41 1.86
N PRO A 326 -12.35 3.14 2.29
CA PRO A 326 -11.74 2.10 1.47
C PRO A 326 -12.42 2.02 0.09
N HIS A 327 -11.62 1.71 -0.93
CA HIS A 327 -12.16 1.49 -2.27
C HIS A 327 -12.45 0.00 -2.46
N ILE A 328 -13.61 -0.32 -3.03
CA ILE A 328 -14.09 -1.69 -3.13
C ILE A 328 -14.27 -2.04 -4.60
N PHE A 329 -13.73 -3.18 -4.99
CA PHE A 329 -13.77 -3.69 -6.36
C PHE A 329 -14.35 -5.10 -6.36
N ASP A 330 -15.34 -5.35 -7.22
CA ASP A 330 -15.79 -6.69 -7.55
C ASP A 330 -15.11 -7.09 -8.85
N TYR A 331 -14.13 -8.00 -8.76
CA TYR A 331 -13.36 -8.51 -9.88
C TYR A 331 -14.04 -9.78 -10.41
N TYR A 332 -14.51 -9.73 -11.65
CA TYR A 332 -15.19 -10.83 -12.33
C TYR A 332 -14.17 -11.67 -13.08
N LEU A 333 -14.18 -12.97 -12.76
CA LEU A 333 -13.36 -13.99 -13.42
C LEU A 333 -14.07 -14.57 -14.65
#